data_AF-A0A7W9VW20-F1
#
_entry.id   AF-A0A7W9VW20-F1
#
_cell.length_a   1.000
_cell.length_b   1.000
_cell.length_c   1.000
_cell.angle_alpha   90.00
_cell.angle_beta   90.00
_cell.angle_gamma   90.00
#
_symmetry.space_group_name_H-M   'P 1'
#
loop_
_entity.id
_entity.type
_entity.pdbx_description
1 polymer ?
#
loop_
_entity_poly.entity_id
_entity_poly.type
_entity_poly.pdbx_seq_one_letter_code
_entity_poly.pdbx_strand_id
1 'polypeptide(L)'
;MTMLSISDHTRCRPVPQTVHVAIYEHRHGTDVRVFLDAAQAQAWRTRIAREWWHHEFDDDPPPEDEIGAEYFERMLERDEFFSTMTCEIEGSRHEPTDPASPVPGTGHGGTT
;
A
#
# COMPACT_ATOMS: atom_id res chain seq x y z
N MET A 1 43.27 27.84 9.51
CA MET A 1 42.36 26.87 10.15
C MET A 1 41.24 26.56 9.18
N THR A 2 40.93 25.28 9.09
CA THR A 2 40.15 24.57 8.06
C THR A 2 38.67 24.96 8.03
N MET A 3 38.07 24.85 6.85
CA MET A 3 36.64 25.01 6.51
C MET A 3 35.71 24.20 7.42
N LEU A 4 34.46 24.67 7.59
CA LEU A 4 33.32 23.76 7.59
C LEU A 4 32.32 24.22 6.52
N SER A 5 32.28 23.42 5.45
CA SER A 5 31.23 23.43 4.44
C SER A 5 29.86 23.44 5.10
N ILE A 6 29.05 24.38 4.66
CA ILE A 6 27.59 24.34 4.81
C ILE A 6 27.15 23.04 4.17
N SER A 7 26.79 22.05 4.98
CA SER A 7 26.28 20.77 4.48
C SER A 7 25.05 21.08 3.65
N ASP A 8 25.16 20.82 2.36
CA ASP A 8 24.05 20.72 1.43
C ASP A 8 23.05 19.75 2.08
N HIS A 9 22.00 20.30 2.69
CA HIS A 9 20.79 19.56 2.95
C HIS A 9 20.23 19.24 1.57
N THR A 10 20.78 18.21 0.95
CA THR A 10 20.08 17.47 -0.07
C THR A 10 18.73 17.17 0.55
N ARG A 11 17.73 17.95 0.12
CA ARG A 11 16.33 17.59 0.25
C ARG A 11 16.25 16.30 -0.55
N CYS A 12 16.58 15.17 0.08
CA CYS A 12 16.35 13.85 -0.44
C CYS A 12 14.87 13.82 -0.77
N ARG A 13 14.56 14.04 -2.05
CA ARG A 13 13.23 13.82 -2.57
C ARG A 13 12.90 12.39 -2.15
N PRO A 14 11.80 12.14 -1.42
CA PRO A 14 11.42 10.77 -1.11
C PRO A 14 11.40 10.05 -2.46
N VAL A 15 12.23 9.01 -2.57
CA VAL A 15 12.25 8.18 -3.77
C VAL A 15 10.84 7.60 -3.86
N PRO A 16 10.13 7.76 -4.99
CA PRO A 16 8.80 7.19 -5.12
C PRO A 16 8.91 5.70 -4.82
N GLN A 17 8.16 5.24 -3.82
CA GLN A 17 8.15 3.84 -3.42
C GLN A 17 7.03 3.17 -4.20
N THR A 18 7.39 2.24 -5.09
CA THR A 18 6.44 1.40 -5.80
C THR A 18 5.90 0.34 -4.86
N VAL A 19 4.58 0.15 -4.88
CA VAL A 19 3.86 -0.88 -4.13
C VAL A 19 2.89 -1.61 -5.04
N HIS A 20 2.50 -2.82 -4.64
CA HIS A 20 1.52 -3.65 -5.31
C HIS A 20 0.30 -3.79 -4.42
N VAL A 21 -0.79 -3.17 -4.85
CA VAL A 21 -2.10 -3.27 -4.20
C VAL A 21 -2.81 -4.48 -4.78
N ALA A 22 -3.18 -5.43 -3.93
CA ALA A 22 -4.02 -6.55 -4.27
C ALA A 22 -5.41 -6.32 -3.69
N ILE A 23 -6.43 -6.58 -4.50
CA ILE A 23 -7.84 -6.35 -4.19
C ILE A 23 -8.56 -7.68 -4.43
N TYR A 24 -9.21 -8.19 -3.40
CA TYR A 24 -10.09 -9.35 -3.47
C TYR A 24 -11.52 -8.89 -3.19
N GLU A 25 -12.38 -8.98 -4.20
CA GLU A 25 -13.80 -8.64 -4.10
C GLU A 25 -14.60 -9.92 -4.02
N HIS A 26 -15.44 -10.01 -3.00
CA HIS A 26 -16.25 -11.18 -2.69
C HIS A 26 -17.65 -10.75 -2.24
N ARG A 27 -18.58 -11.70 -2.18
CA ARG A 27 -20.00 -11.45 -1.84
C ARG A 27 -20.27 -10.67 -0.54
N HIS A 28 -19.31 -10.61 0.38
CA HIS A 28 -19.45 -9.95 1.69
C HIS A 28 -18.69 -8.63 1.78
N GLY A 29 -17.93 -8.24 0.75
CA GLY A 29 -17.15 -7.02 0.75
C GLY A 29 -15.86 -7.12 -0.07
N THR A 30 -14.94 -6.23 0.25
CA THR A 30 -13.65 -6.12 -0.45
C THR A 30 -12.53 -6.17 0.56
N ASP A 31 -11.61 -7.12 0.38
CA ASP A 31 -10.36 -7.21 1.09
C ASP A 31 -9.24 -6.55 0.27
N VAL A 32 -8.50 -5.64 0.89
CA VAL A 32 -7.38 -4.95 0.24
C VAL A 32 -6.09 -5.17 1.01
N ARG A 33 -5.02 -5.52 0.30
CA ARG A 33 -3.67 -5.65 0.87
C ARG A 33 -2.63 -4.97 0.00
N VAL A 34 -1.59 -4.42 0.63
CA VAL A 34 -0.50 -3.72 -0.04
C VAL A 34 0.80 -4.47 0.23
N PHE A 35 1.54 -4.74 -0.84
CA PHE A 35 2.81 -5.46 -0.82
C PHE A 35 3.93 -4.60 -1.43
N LEU A 36 5.16 -4.80 -0.98
CA LEU A 36 6.33 -4.20 -1.61
C LEU A 36 6.77 -4.99 -2.86
N ASP A 37 6.28 -6.21 -3.01
CA ASP A 37 6.69 -7.14 -4.05
C ASP A 37 5.46 -7.77 -4.74
N ALA A 38 5.51 -7.85 -6.07
CA ALA A 38 4.41 -8.38 -6.87
C ALA A 38 4.18 -9.87 -6.62
N ALA A 39 5.25 -10.65 -6.37
CA ALA A 39 5.11 -12.08 -6.10
C ALA A 39 4.39 -12.32 -4.77
N GLN A 40 4.53 -11.45 -3.78
CA GLN A 40 3.72 -11.52 -2.55
C GLN A 40 2.23 -11.27 -2.79
N ALA A 41 1.88 -10.36 -3.70
CA ALA A 41 0.48 -10.17 -4.11
C ALA A 41 -0.08 -11.44 -4.77
N GLN A 42 0.70 -12.06 -5.66
CA GLN A 42 0.32 -13.34 -6.28
C GLN A 42 0.24 -14.49 -5.28
N ALA A 43 1.16 -14.56 -4.32
CA ALA A 43 1.12 -15.57 -3.26
C ALA A 43 -0.14 -15.41 -2.38
N TRP A 44 -0.61 -14.17 -2.17
CA TRP A 44 -1.88 -13.95 -1.48
C TRP A 44 -3.08 -14.47 -2.29
N ARG A 45 -3.09 -14.28 -3.62
CA ARG A 45 -4.09 -14.88 -4.52
C ARG A 45 -4.15 -16.41 -4.37
N THR A 46 -2.99 -17.07 -4.45
CA THR A 46 -2.86 -18.52 -4.29
C THR A 46 -3.33 -18.97 -2.91
N ARG A 47 -3.03 -18.21 -1.86
CA ARG A 47 -3.47 -18.51 -0.49
C ARG A 47 -4.99 -18.48 -0.35
N ILE A 48 -5.67 -17.48 -0.93
CA ILE A 48 -7.14 -17.40 -0.91
C ILE A 48 -7.72 -18.63 -1.61
N ALA A 49 -7.23 -18.92 -2.81
CA ALA A 49 -7.70 -20.07 -3.59
C ALA A 49 -7.55 -21.38 -2.81
N ARG A 50 -6.41 -21.61 -2.15
CA ARG A 50 -6.21 -22.80 -1.30
C ARG A 50 -7.14 -22.88 -0.12
N GLU A 51 -7.40 -21.76 0.54
CA GLU A 51 -8.26 -21.70 1.71
C GLU A 51 -9.71 -22.05 1.33
N TRP A 52 -10.17 -21.60 0.17
CA TRP A 52 -11.57 -21.72 -0.25
C TRP A 52 -11.85 -22.84 -1.26
N TRP A 53 -10.83 -23.48 -1.81
CA TRP A 53 -11.01 -24.50 -2.86
C TRP A 53 -11.99 -25.59 -2.44
N HIS A 54 -11.73 -26.28 -1.33
CA HIS A 54 -12.58 -27.36 -0.83
C HIS A 54 -13.92 -26.90 -0.24
N HIS A 55 -14.12 -25.58 -0.09
CA HIS A 55 -15.41 -25.01 0.30
C HIS A 55 -16.32 -24.77 -0.90
N GLU A 56 -15.75 -24.44 -2.06
CA GLU A 56 -16.49 -24.10 -3.28
C GLU A 56 -16.53 -25.24 -4.30
N PHE A 57 -15.56 -26.15 -4.27
CA PHE A 57 -15.40 -27.27 -5.21
C PHE A 57 -15.17 -28.59 -4.46
N ASP A 58 -15.77 -29.68 -4.97
CA ASP A 58 -15.56 -31.04 -4.44
C ASP A 58 -14.33 -31.75 -5.05
N ASP A 59 -13.69 -31.15 -6.06
CA ASP A 59 -12.55 -31.71 -6.78
C ASP A 59 -11.20 -31.43 -6.07
N ASP A 60 -10.16 -32.18 -6.48
CA ASP A 60 -8.79 -31.97 -5.98
C ASP A 60 -8.21 -30.65 -6.52
N PRO A 61 -7.50 -29.85 -5.70
CA PRO A 61 -6.94 -28.59 -6.13
C PRO A 61 -5.82 -28.78 -7.15
N PRO A 62 -5.73 -27.92 -8.17
CA PRO A 62 -4.59 -27.86 -9.07
C PRO A 62 -3.28 -27.48 -8.32
N PRO A 63 -2.11 -27.57 -8.99
CA PRO A 63 -0.82 -27.17 -8.44
C PRO A 63 -0.79 -25.75 -7.89
N GLU A 64 0.17 -25.47 -6.99
CA GLU A 64 0.28 -24.18 -6.29
C GLU A 64 0.38 -22.96 -7.21
N ASP A 65 1.10 -23.11 -8.32
CA ASP A 65 1.31 -22.06 -9.31
C ASP A 65 0.07 -21.79 -10.18
N GLU A 66 -0.90 -22.72 -10.19
CA GLU A 66 -2.09 -22.68 -11.06
C GLU A 66 -3.39 -22.43 -10.28
N ILE A 67 -3.48 -22.86 -9.01
CA ILE A 67 -4.71 -22.78 -8.21
C ILE A 67 -5.26 -21.37 -8.08
N GLY A 68 -4.39 -20.37 -7.95
CA GLY A 68 -4.81 -18.97 -7.92
C GLY A 68 -5.45 -18.54 -9.24
N ALA A 69 -4.90 -18.98 -10.38
CA ALA A 69 -5.47 -18.69 -11.69
C ALA A 69 -6.86 -19.32 -11.82
N GLU A 70 -6.89 -20.63 -11.64
CA GLU A 70 -8.06 -21.45 -11.92
C GLU A 70 -9.24 -21.16 -10.97
N TYR A 71 -8.98 -20.93 -9.68
CA TYR A 71 -10.01 -20.57 -8.71
C TYR A 71 -10.74 -19.30 -9.16
N PHE A 72 -10.00 -18.22 -9.41
CA PHE A 72 -10.62 -16.95 -9.77
C PHE A 72 -11.24 -16.97 -11.17
N GLU A 73 -10.71 -17.76 -12.12
CA GLU A 73 -11.37 -17.96 -13.42
C GLU A 73 -12.75 -18.60 -13.28
N ARG A 74 -12.91 -19.59 -12.40
CA ARG A 74 -14.22 -20.20 -12.11
C ARG A 74 -15.13 -19.27 -11.31
N MET A 75 -14.58 -18.47 -10.41
CA MET A 75 -15.36 -17.58 -9.56
C MET A 75 -15.84 -16.30 -10.27
N LEU A 76 -15.35 -16.01 -11.49
CA LEU A 76 -15.88 -14.91 -12.33
C LEU A 76 -17.38 -15.03 -12.57
N GLU A 77 -17.92 -16.26 -12.66
CA GLU A 77 -19.36 -16.50 -12.82
C GLU A 77 -20.17 -16.22 -11.53
N ARG A 78 -19.48 -16.04 -10.40
CA ARG A 78 -20.06 -15.91 -9.05
C ARG A 78 -19.80 -14.54 -8.42
N ASP A 79 -19.43 -13.55 -9.24
CA ASP A 79 -19.12 -12.18 -8.81
C ASP A 79 -17.97 -12.08 -7.78
N GLU A 80 -17.04 -13.04 -7.75
CA GLU A 80 -15.82 -12.93 -6.94
C GLU A 80 -14.58 -12.81 -7.83
N PHE A 81 -13.72 -11.84 -7.52
CA PHE A 81 -12.60 -11.49 -8.39
C PHE A 81 -11.38 -10.99 -7.62
N PHE A 82 -10.23 -11.16 -8.25
CA PHE A 82 -8.94 -10.75 -7.72
C PHE A 82 -8.22 -9.86 -8.73
N SER A 83 -7.80 -8.68 -8.28
CA SER A 83 -7.07 -7.71 -9.09
C SER A 83 -5.80 -7.26 -8.40
N THR A 84 -4.76 -6.97 -9.17
CA THR A 84 -3.53 -6.34 -8.68
C THR A 84 -3.26 -5.05 -9.45
N MET A 85 -2.79 -4.03 -8.73
CA MET A 85 -2.43 -2.74 -9.28
C MET A 85 -1.08 -2.31 -8.71
N THR A 86 -0.19 -1.84 -9.58
CA THR A 86 1.07 -1.22 -9.18
C THR A 86 0.86 0.27 -8.97
N CYS A 87 1.18 0.77 -7.79
CA CYS A 87 0.99 2.16 -7.39
C CYS A 87 2.29 2.75 -6.83
N GLU A 88 2.40 4.07 -6.82
CA GLU A 88 3.47 4.79 -6.11
C GLU A 88 2.92 5.37 -4.80
N ILE A 89 3.67 5.27 -3.71
CA ILE A 89 3.29 5.91 -2.45
C ILE A 89 3.44 7.43 -2.61
N GLU A 90 2.32 8.15 -2.47
CA GLU A 90 2.34 9.61 -2.38
C GLU A 90 2.87 10.05 -1.00
N GLY A 91 4.06 10.65 -1.00
CA GLY A 91 4.62 11.28 0.20
C GLY A 91 4.17 12.74 0.30
N SER A 92 3.37 13.07 1.31
CA SER A 92 3.37 14.45 1.79
C SER A 92 4.75 14.72 2.36
N ARG A 93 5.44 15.74 1.85
CA ARG A 93 6.62 16.26 2.54
C ARG A 93 6.13 16.64 3.95
N HIS A 94 6.50 15.85 4.95
CA HIS A 94 6.35 16.27 6.34
C HIS A 94 7.26 17.49 6.49
N GLU A 95 6.71 18.69 6.32
CA GLU A 95 7.41 19.88 6.77
C GLU A 95 7.57 19.68 8.27
N PRO A 96 8.82 19.60 8.77
CA PRO A 96 9.02 19.64 10.21
C PRO A 96 8.36 20.94 10.65
N THR A 97 7.30 20.85 11.45
CA THR A 97 6.81 22.03 12.16
C THR A 97 7.98 22.46 13.04
N ASP A 98 8.73 23.45 12.58
CA ASP A 98 9.85 24.02 13.32
C ASP A 98 9.28 24.58 14.63
N PRO A 99 9.61 23.99 15.80
CA PRO A 99 9.06 24.44 17.07
C PRO A 99 9.60 25.83 17.48
N ALA A 100 10.50 26.42 16.69
CA ALA A 100 11.07 27.73 16.92
C ALA A 100 10.41 28.83 16.06
N SER A 101 9.31 28.55 15.33
CA SER A 101 8.48 29.63 14.79
C SER A 101 7.90 30.44 15.95
N PRO A 102 8.38 31.68 16.19
CA PRO A 102 7.85 32.50 17.25
C PRO A 102 6.42 32.84 16.86
N VAL A 103 5.46 32.45 17.71
CA VAL A 103 4.13 33.05 17.69
C VAL A 103 4.29 34.56 17.54
N PRO A 104 3.65 35.22 16.55
CA PRO A 104 3.71 36.67 16.46
C PRO A 104 3.15 37.22 17.77
N GLY A 105 4.05 37.78 18.58
CA GLY A 105 3.72 38.31 19.88
C GLY A 105 2.64 39.37 19.71
N THR A 106 1.49 39.13 20.31
CA THR A 106 0.46 40.15 20.50
C THR A 106 0.99 41.14 21.53
N GLY A 107 1.79 42.09 21.06
CA GLY A 107 2.39 43.15 21.87
C GLY A 107 1.69 44.48 21.63
N HIS A 108 1.35 45.12 22.74
CA HIS A 108 0.78 46.48 22.94
C HIS A 108 -0.75 46.58 22.80
N GLY A 109 -1.53 46.97 23.81
CA GLY A 109 -1.24 47.71 25.03
C GLY A 109 -2.02 49.03 25.03
N GLY A 110 -2.75 49.32 26.11
CA GLY A 110 -3.06 50.69 26.51
C GLY A 110 -4.47 51.22 26.23
N THR A 111 -5.31 51.11 27.26
CA THR A 111 -6.06 52.21 27.90
C THR A 111 -6.86 53.19 27.03
N THR A 112 -8.17 53.23 27.26
CA THR A 112 -8.84 54.49 27.60
C THR A 112 -9.93 54.23 28.64
#